data_AF-A0A1C6DMR8-F1
#
_entry.id   AF-A0A1C6DMR8-F1
#
_cell.length_a   1.000
_cell.length_b   1.000
_cell.length_c   1.000
_cell.angle_alpha   90.00
_cell.angle_beta   90.00
_cell.angle_gamma   90.00
#
_symmetry.space_group_name_H-M   'P 1'
#
loop_
_entity.id
_entity.type
_entity.pdbx_description
1 polymer ?
#
loop_
_entity_poly.entity_id
_entity_poly.type
_entity_poly.pdbx_seq_one_letter_code
_entity_poly.pdbx_strand_id
1 'polypeptide(L)'
;MKKEDFWNLIDETNQLCPTHDQESIMAVATDKLLKLSVKDILDFHMIQQEYLGAAYRNDLHAASEAMGATPSYDGLQAFIYWLISRGKEVFINAVNDPDTLADVPKAGEKIEFRSFGFAAYTAYSMKMDRIDPENMSDIYSALNSLDYDGLAPETWEAIHSELPTRPDITTPYSLDTIRCLFPNIYQKNADRLKNTGLYKEQVDKLLASECIIHARVGIGLCPKEEYFAGTPENIANFLACYKIADSMLLTDLTDHLIVYSSGWHIMSCPDKALREKINETLFPIYRGETEAQPVFKLSASEFEEAFGELSYTAGQSNFLMM
;
A
#
# COMPACT_ATOMS: atom_id res chain seq x y z
N MET A 1 19.85 -26.40 -3.59
CA MET A 1 18.53 -26.55 -4.21
C MET A 1 18.33 -25.53 -5.32
N LYS A 2 17.39 -25.77 -6.24
CA LYS A 2 17.03 -24.83 -7.31
C LYS A 2 15.83 -23.97 -6.92
N LYS A 3 15.56 -22.92 -7.71
CA LYS A 3 14.37 -22.05 -7.56
C LYS A 3 13.05 -22.82 -7.46
N GLU A 4 12.84 -23.80 -8.32
CA GLU A 4 11.58 -24.57 -8.32
C GLU A 4 11.45 -25.44 -7.06
N ASP A 5 12.55 -25.98 -6.53
CA ASP A 5 12.53 -26.74 -5.28
C ASP A 5 12.13 -25.84 -4.09
N PHE A 6 12.56 -24.58 -4.09
CA PHE A 6 12.22 -23.59 -3.07
C PHE A 6 10.71 -23.33 -3.05
N TRP A 7 10.13 -23.02 -4.21
CA TRP A 7 8.68 -22.77 -4.32
C TRP A 7 7.85 -24.02 -4.08
N ASN A 8 8.27 -25.18 -4.59
CA ASN A 8 7.59 -26.45 -4.33
C ASN A 8 7.53 -26.77 -2.83
N LEU A 9 8.59 -26.50 -2.07
CA LEU A 9 8.59 -26.70 -0.62
C LEU A 9 7.52 -25.82 0.07
N ILE A 10 7.39 -24.56 -0.34
CA ILE A 10 6.39 -23.63 0.18
C ILE A 10 4.97 -24.06 -0.23
N ASP A 11 4.77 -24.46 -1.48
CA ASP A 11 3.46 -24.90 -1.97
C ASP A 11 2.99 -26.18 -1.27
N GLU A 12 3.89 -27.16 -1.08
CA GLU A 12 3.59 -28.35 -0.30
C GLU A 12 3.32 -28.02 1.18
N THR A 13 3.99 -27.00 1.74
CA THR A 13 3.72 -26.51 3.10
C THR A 13 2.31 -25.92 3.18
N ASN A 14 1.93 -25.09 2.23
CA ASN A 14 0.60 -24.47 2.16
C ASN A 14 -0.52 -25.51 1.98
N GLN A 15 -0.29 -26.57 1.18
CA GLN A 15 -1.24 -27.68 1.04
C GLN A 15 -1.50 -28.44 2.35
N LEU A 16 -0.49 -28.53 3.22
CA LEU A 16 -0.59 -29.17 4.53
C LEU A 16 -1.15 -28.24 5.61
N CYS A 17 -1.18 -26.93 5.35
CA CYS A 17 -1.65 -25.89 6.27
C CYS A 17 -2.83 -25.10 5.66
N PRO A 18 -4.01 -25.71 5.47
CA PRO A 18 -5.14 -25.07 4.77
C PRO A 18 -5.72 -23.86 5.51
N THR A 19 -5.49 -23.76 6.82
CA THR A 19 -5.84 -22.62 7.68
C THR A 19 -4.90 -21.44 7.50
N HIS A 20 -3.74 -21.65 6.86
CA HIS A 20 -2.67 -20.67 6.69
C HIS A 20 -2.20 -19.98 7.98
N ASP A 21 -2.39 -20.63 9.14
CA ASP A 21 -1.87 -20.10 10.39
C ASP A 21 -0.34 -20.16 10.40
N GLN A 22 0.26 -19.07 10.87
CA GLN A 22 1.70 -18.86 10.82
C GLN A 22 2.48 -19.92 11.61
N GLU A 23 1.93 -20.42 12.72
CA GLU A 23 2.60 -21.43 13.54
C GLU A 23 2.70 -22.77 12.82
N SER A 24 1.61 -23.25 12.20
CA SER A 24 1.60 -24.49 11.42
C SER A 24 2.50 -24.39 10.20
N ILE A 25 2.44 -23.26 9.47
CA ILE A 25 3.33 -23.02 8.32
C ILE A 25 4.79 -23.09 8.77
N MET A 26 5.17 -22.43 9.87
CA MET A 26 6.54 -22.48 10.40
C MET A 26 6.96 -23.90 10.76
N ALA A 27 6.12 -24.65 11.47
CA ALA A 27 6.44 -25.99 11.91
C ALA A 27 6.66 -26.94 10.72
N VAL A 28 5.75 -26.91 9.74
CA VAL A 28 5.82 -27.77 8.54
C VAL A 28 6.99 -27.37 7.64
N ALA A 29 7.20 -26.08 7.39
CA ALA A 29 8.34 -25.60 6.62
C ALA A 29 9.67 -26.02 7.26
N THR A 30 9.80 -25.87 8.58
CA THR A 30 11.00 -26.26 9.33
C THR A 30 11.23 -27.77 9.26
N ASP A 31 10.20 -28.60 9.44
CA ASP A 31 10.31 -30.07 9.32
C ASP A 31 10.72 -30.52 7.91
N LYS A 32 10.21 -29.86 6.87
CA LYS A 32 10.63 -30.12 5.49
C LYS A 32 12.09 -29.74 5.28
N LEU A 33 12.50 -28.54 5.71
CA LEU A 33 13.88 -28.07 5.60
C LEU A 33 14.88 -28.97 6.33
N LEU A 34 14.51 -29.49 7.50
CA LEU A 34 15.33 -30.42 8.28
C LEU A 34 15.70 -31.72 7.55
N LYS A 35 14.89 -32.12 6.55
CA LYS A 35 15.12 -33.32 5.74
C LYS A 35 16.06 -33.06 4.56
N LEU A 36 16.30 -31.81 4.19
CA LEU A 36 17.21 -31.43 3.10
C LEU A 36 18.67 -31.51 3.54
N SER A 37 19.64 -31.43 2.62
CA SER A 37 21.06 -31.35 2.95
C SER A 37 21.41 -30.00 3.64
N VAL A 38 22.57 -29.90 4.32
CA VAL A 38 23.00 -28.61 4.92
C VAL A 38 23.11 -27.55 3.82
N LYS A 39 23.74 -27.89 2.69
CA LYS A 39 23.86 -27.00 1.53
C LYS A 39 22.49 -26.55 1.01
N ASP A 40 21.51 -27.44 0.92
CA ASP A 40 20.18 -27.07 0.45
C ASP A 40 19.44 -26.11 1.40
N ILE A 41 19.67 -26.21 2.72
CA ILE A 41 19.13 -25.24 3.69
C ILE A 41 19.80 -23.87 3.50
N LEU A 42 21.11 -23.83 3.23
CA LEU A 42 21.83 -22.59 2.90
C LEU A 42 21.31 -21.98 1.58
N ASP A 43 21.14 -22.80 0.55
CA ASP A 43 20.57 -22.39 -0.73
C ASP A 43 19.13 -21.86 -0.54
N PHE A 44 18.30 -22.49 0.30
CA PHE A 44 16.95 -21.99 0.63
C PHE A 44 17.01 -20.59 1.22
N HIS A 45 17.89 -20.37 2.20
CA HIS A 45 18.06 -19.05 2.82
C HIS A 45 18.45 -18.02 1.76
N MET A 46 19.44 -18.31 0.92
CA MET A 46 19.88 -17.37 -0.11
C MET A 46 18.80 -17.08 -1.15
N ILE A 47 18.05 -18.08 -1.61
CA ILE A 47 16.92 -17.86 -2.53
C ILE A 47 15.87 -16.95 -1.87
N GLN A 48 15.56 -17.17 -0.58
CA GLN A 48 14.65 -16.30 0.17
C GLN A 48 15.16 -14.85 0.25
N GLN A 49 16.48 -14.65 0.42
CA GLN A 49 17.08 -13.31 0.44
C GLN A 49 17.03 -12.62 -0.92
N GLU A 50 17.21 -13.33 -2.04
CA GLU A 50 17.06 -12.77 -3.39
C GLU A 50 15.63 -12.25 -3.63
N TYR A 51 14.62 -13.05 -3.27
CA TYR A 51 13.23 -12.62 -3.35
C TYR A 51 12.90 -11.48 -2.39
N LEU A 52 13.43 -11.51 -1.16
CA LEU A 52 13.27 -10.41 -0.20
C LEU A 52 13.82 -9.11 -0.77
N GLY A 53 15.05 -9.12 -1.27
CA GLY A 53 15.71 -7.95 -1.83
C GLY A 53 14.96 -7.40 -3.04
N ALA A 54 14.49 -8.27 -3.93
CA ALA A 54 13.73 -7.88 -5.11
C ALA A 54 12.35 -7.26 -4.80
N ALA A 55 11.71 -7.70 -3.71
CA ALA A 55 10.43 -7.16 -3.25
C ALA A 55 10.59 -5.96 -2.30
N TYR A 56 11.81 -5.53 -1.98
CA TYR A 56 12.08 -4.38 -1.12
C TYR A 56 11.89 -3.05 -1.88
N ARG A 57 10.64 -2.78 -2.25
CA ARG A 57 10.23 -1.70 -3.15
C ARG A 57 9.24 -0.75 -2.48
N ASN A 58 9.28 0.52 -2.87
CA ASN A 58 8.40 1.56 -2.34
C ASN A 58 6.93 1.34 -2.73
N ASP A 59 6.69 0.76 -3.91
CA ASP A 59 5.33 0.42 -4.34
C ASP A 59 4.69 -0.67 -3.47
N LEU A 60 5.44 -1.71 -3.13
CA LEU A 60 5.03 -2.74 -2.18
C LEU A 60 4.94 -2.20 -0.76
N HIS A 61 5.81 -1.26 -0.36
CA HIS A 61 5.69 -0.58 0.92
C HIS A 61 4.35 0.17 1.02
N ALA A 62 4.02 0.99 0.02
CA ALA A 62 2.77 1.74 -0.05
C ALA A 62 1.54 0.82 -0.06
N ALA A 63 1.58 -0.28 -0.83
CA ALA A 63 0.52 -1.28 -0.83
C ALA A 63 0.36 -1.98 0.53
N SER A 64 1.47 -2.37 1.18
CA SER A 64 1.46 -3.05 2.48
C SER A 64 0.88 -2.15 3.59
N GLU A 65 1.25 -0.88 3.61
CA GLU A 65 0.74 0.13 4.54
C GLU A 65 -0.76 0.34 4.33
N ALA A 66 -1.23 0.41 3.08
CA ALA A 66 -2.65 0.49 2.79
C ALA A 66 -3.42 -0.76 3.28
N MET A 67 -2.81 -1.94 3.15
CA MET A 67 -3.45 -3.22 3.44
C MET A 67 -3.51 -3.63 4.90
N GLY A 68 -2.59 -3.17 5.74
CA GLY A 68 -2.47 -3.82 7.05
C GLY A 68 -1.21 -3.51 7.84
N ALA A 69 -0.09 -3.44 7.12
CA ALA A 69 1.23 -3.60 7.71
C ALA A 69 1.64 -2.38 8.53
N THR A 70 2.61 -2.63 9.42
CA THR A 70 3.28 -1.57 10.17
C THR A 70 4.00 -0.65 9.17
N PRO A 71 3.80 0.68 9.22
CA PRO A 71 4.38 1.64 8.28
C PRO A 71 5.88 1.88 8.59
N SER A 72 6.68 0.84 8.42
CA SER A 72 8.13 0.86 8.62
C SER A 72 8.81 -0.15 7.72
N TYR A 73 10.10 0.06 7.45
CA TYR A 73 10.94 -0.89 6.72
C TYR A 73 10.99 -2.29 7.37
N ASP A 74 10.88 -2.33 8.69
CA ASP A 74 10.76 -3.54 9.49
C ASP A 74 9.40 -4.25 9.31
N GLY A 75 8.33 -3.48 9.12
CA GLY A 75 6.99 -3.95 8.77
C GLY A 75 6.94 -4.47 7.34
N LEU A 76 7.55 -3.75 6.39
CA LEU A 76 7.71 -4.16 5.00
C LEU A 76 8.44 -5.50 4.90
N GLN A 77 9.57 -5.67 5.61
CA GLN A 77 10.28 -6.95 5.62
C GLN A 77 9.39 -8.09 6.11
N ALA A 78 8.63 -7.87 7.18
CA ALA A 78 7.70 -8.88 7.69
C ALA A 78 6.55 -9.17 6.71
N PHE A 79 6.07 -8.16 5.99
CA PHE A 79 5.07 -8.30 4.93
C PHE A 79 5.62 -9.09 3.73
N ILE A 80 6.86 -8.84 3.30
CA ILE A 80 7.48 -9.60 2.20
C ILE A 80 7.66 -11.08 2.59
N TYR A 81 8.08 -11.37 3.82
CA TYR A 81 8.14 -12.77 4.28
C TYR A 81 6.76 -13.44 4.31
N TRP A 82 5.70 -12.69 4.62
CA TRP A 82 4.33 -13.18 4.45
C TRP A 82 4.01 -13.44 2.97
N LEU A 83 4.36 -12.55 2.03
CA LEU A 83 4.18 -12.79 0.60
C LEU A 83 4.89 -14.05 0.12
N ILE A 84 6.15 -14.26 0.53
CA ILE A 84 6.90 -15.46 0.17
C ILE A 84 6.19 -16.70 0.72
N SER A 85 5.69 -16.66 1.96
CA SER A 85 4.95 -17.80 2.53
C SER A 85 3.62 -18.08 1.82
N ARG A 86 3.04 -17.11 1.11
CA ARG A 86 1.82 -17.31 0.29
C ARG A 86 2.08 -18.12 -0.99
N GLY A 87 3.35 -18.35 -1.35
CA GLY A 87 3.74 -19.10 -2.54
C GLY A 87 4.01 -18.21 -3.75
N LYS A 88 4.50 -18.85 -4.81
CA LYS A 88 5.11 -18.17 -5.96
C LYS A 88 4.14 -17.24 -6.69
N GLU A 89 2.94 -17.72 -6.98
CA GLU A 89 1.96 -16.99 -7.79
C GLU A 89 1.57 -15.67 -7.11
N VAL A 90 1.24 -15.72 -5.81
CA VAL A 90 0.90 -14.52 -5.03
C VAL A 90 2.07 -13.55 -4.97
N PHE A 91 3.27 -14.05 -4.71
CA PHE A 91 4.47 -13.23 -4.63
C PHE A 91 4.77 -12.52 -5.97
N ILE A 92 4.81 -13.26 -7.08
CA ILE A 92 5.15 -12.73 -8.40
C ILE A 92 4.06 -11.76 -8.89
N ASN A 93 2.79 -12.06 -8.66
CA ASN A 93 1.69 -11.15 -9.02
C ASN A 93 1.80 -9.84 -8.23
N ALA A 94 2.01 -9.90 -6.91
CA ALA A 94 2.12 -8.71 -6.06
C ALA A 94 3.33 -7.83 -6.43
N VAL A 95 4.47 -8.46 -6.73
CA VAL A 95 5.68 -7.74 -7.10
C VAL A 95 5.54 -7.07 -8.48
N ASN A 96 4.83 -7.70 -9.43
CA ASN A 96 4.55 -7.12 -10.75
C ASN A 96 3.47 -6.03 -10.70
N ASP A 97 2.39 -6.29 -9.98
CA ASP A 97 1.25 -5.39 -9.79
C ASP A 97 0.74 -5.52 -8.35
N PRO A 98 1.15 -4.61 -7.44
CA PRO A 98 0.74 -4.68 -6.05
C PRO A 98 -0.77 -4.66 -5.87
N ASP A 99 -1.56 -4.07 -6.78
CA ASP A 99 -3.01 -3.99 -6.62
C ASP A 99 -3.70 -5.37 -6.62
N THR A 100 -3.04 -6.40 -7.20
CA THR A 100 -3.48 -7.80 -7.16
C THR A 100 -3.62 -8.34 -5.72
N LEU A 101 -2.92 -7.74 -4.76
CA LEU A 101 -3.03 -8.10 -3.34
C LEU A 101 -4.41 -7.84 -2.75
N ALA A 102 -5.23 -7.03 -3.42
CA ALA A 102 -6.63 -6.83 -3.03
C ALA A 102 -7.40 -8.14 -3.02
N ASP A 103 -7.06 -9.11 -3.87
CA ASP A 103 -7.79 -10.38 -4.03
C ASP A 103 -7.21 -11.53 -3.20
N VAL A 104 -6.08 -11.31 -2.52
CA VAL A 104 -5.46 -12.33 -1.66
C VAL A 104 -6.31 -12.51 -0.39
N PRO A 105 -6.84 -13.73 -0.13
CA PRO A 105 -7.63 -13.97 1.07
C PRO A 105 -6.80 -13.79 2.33
N LYS A 106 -7.29 -12.96 3.26
CA LYS A 106 -6.61 -12.67 4.53
C LYS A 106 -7.13 -13.51 5.70
N ALA A 107 -8.34 -14.07 5.63
CA ALA A 107 -8.95 -14.93 6.65
C ALA A 107 -8.82 -14.49 8.14
N GLY A 108 -8.59 -13.19 8.42
CA GLY A 108 -8.31 -12.67 9.76
C GLY A 108 -6.85 -12.81 10.21
N GLU A 109 -5.97 -13.33 9.37
CA GLU A 109 -4.53 -13.43 9.58
C GLU A 109 -3.85 -12.06 9.57
N LYS A 110 -2.76 -11.99 10.35
CA LYS A 110 -1.82 -10.89 10.28
C LYS A 110 -1.03 -11.01 8.97
N ILE A 111 -1.04 -9.95 8.14
CA ILE A 111 -0.30 -9.90 6.87
C ILE A 111 1.21 -9.67 7.04
N GLU A 112 1.74 -9.84 8.25
CA GLU A 112 3.16 -9.71 8.56
C GLU A 112 3.61 -11.02 9.20
N PHE A 113 4.67 -11.63 8.68
CA PHE A 113 5.14 -12.95 9.11
C PHE A 113 6.67 -12.98 9.24
N ARG A 114 7.18 -12.15 10.16
CA ARG A 114 8.64 -11.99 10.38
C ARG A 114 9.37 -13.31 10.65
N SER A 115 8.76 -14.23 11.40
CA SER A 115 9.37 -15.52 11.75
C SER A 115 9.65 -16.41 10.55
N PHE A 116 8.91 -16.26 9.44
CA PHE A 116 9.16 -17.05 8.22
C PHE A 116 10.53 -16.77 7.59
N GLY A 117 11.08 -15.57 7.77
CA GLY A 117 12.46 -15.25 7.41
C GLY A 117 13.52 -16.06 8.18
N PHE A 118 13.13 -16.69 9.29
CA PHE A 118 14.02 -17.50 10.12
C PHE A 118 13.83 -19.01 9.92
N ALA A 119 12.96 -19.46 9.00
CA ALA A 119 12.69 -20.89 8.80
C ALA A 119 13.99 -21.69 8.50
N ALA A 120 14.83 -21.18 7.59
CA ALA A 120 16.12 -21.80 7.28
C ALA A 120 17.11 -21.72 8.45
N TYR A 121 17.15 -20.60 9.17
CA TYR A 121 17.99 -20.45 10.36
C TYR A 121 17.65 -21.51 11.41
N THR A 122 16.37 -21.66 11.73
CA THR A 122 15.88 -22.65 12.71
C THR A 122 16.20 -24.07 12.26
N ALA A 123 15.92 -24.41 10.99
CA ALA A 123 16.21 -25.74 10.46
C ALA A 123 17.72 -26.03 10.44
N TYR A 124 18.56 -25.05 10.05
CA TYR A 124 20.01 -25.17 10.06
C TYR A 124 20.53 -25.44 11.48
N SER A 125 20.15 -24.61 12.46
CA SER A 125 20.58 -24.75 13.85
C SER A 125 20.19 -26.12 14.42
N MET A 126 18.92 -26.51 14.29
CA MET A 126 18.45 -27.82 14.75
C MET A 126 19.15 -29.00 14.06
N LYS A 127 19.61 -28.82 12.82
CA LYS A 127 20.32 -29.85 12.08
C LYS A 127 21.78 -29.96 12.54
N MET A 128 22.44 -28.83 12.73
CA MET A 128 23.83 -28.79 13.23
C MET A 128 23.93 -29.36 14.64
N ASP A 129 22.95 -29.08 15.51
CA ASP A 129 22.87 -29.70 16.85
C ASP A 129 22.83 -31.24 16.83
N ARG A 130 22.39 -31.84 15.71
CA ARG A 130 22.33 -33.31 15.54
C ARG A 130 23.59 -33.89 14.89
N ILE A 131 24.28 -33.11 14.07
CA ILE A 131 25.43 -33.56 13.28
C ILE A 131 26.74 -33.28 14.04
N ASP A 132 26.85 -32.10 14.62
CA ASP A 132 28.06 -31.60 15.26
C ASP A 132 27.69 -30.64 16.43
N PRO A 133 27.30 -31.19 17.60
CA PRO A 133 26.80 -30.40 18.73
C PRO A 133 27.84 -29.46 19.35
N GLU A 134 29.12 -29.66 19.09
CA GLU A 134 30.20 -28.79 19.59
C GLU A 134 30.41 -27.56 18.70
N ASN A 135 29.87 -27.60 17.47
CA ASN A 135 29.98 -26.52 16.52
C ASN A 135 28.95 -25.42 16.79
N MET A 136 29.44 -24.29 17.31
CA MET A 136 28.63 -23.12 17.64
C MET A 136 28.41 -22.18 16.45
N SER A 137 28.75 -22.59 15.22
CA SER A 137 28.57 -21.81 13.99
C SER A 137 27.09 -21.70 13.64
N ASP A 138 26.62 -20.46 13.47
CA ASP A 138 25.28 -20.21 12.94
C ASP A 138 25.25 -20.28 11.40
N ILE A 139 24.06 -20.10 10.82
CA ILE A 139 23.86 -20.12 9.37
C ILE A 139 24.68 -19.04 8.66
N TYR A 140 24.84 -17.87 9.26
CA TYR A 140 25.58 -16.76 8.66
C TYR A 140 27.08 -17.03 8.61
N SER A 141 27.61 -17.70 9.64
CA SER A 141 28.98 -18.18 9.66
C SER A 141 29.22 -19.23 8.58
N ALA A 142 28.26 -20.13 8.36
CA ALA A 142 28.34 -21.14 7.29
C ALA A 142 28.25 -20.54 5.89
N LEU A 143 27.36 -19.55 5.68
CA LEU A 143 27.25 -18.82 4.42
C LEU A 143 28.52 -18.05 4.06
N ASN A 144 29.29 -17.61 5.06
CA ASN A 144 30.57 -16.92 4.88
C ASN A 144 31.78 -17.88 4.88
N SER A 145 31.56 -19.19 4.98
CA SER A 145 32.65 -20.18 4.99
C SER A 145 33.16 -20.46 3.57
N LEU A 146 34.38 -21.04 3.47
CA LEU A 146 34.95 -21.48 2.20
C LEU A 146 34.21 -22.68 1.58
N ASP A 147 33.33 -23.34 2.34
CA ASP A 147 32.59 -24.53 1.91
C ASP A 147 31.26 -24.19 1.21
N TYR A 148 30.89 -22.90 1.16
CA TYR A 148 29.69 -22.43 0.49
C TYR A 148 30.02 -21.50 -0.69
N ASP A 149 29.89 -22.02 -1.90
CA ASP A 149 30.19 -21.29 -3.15
C ASP A 149 29.10 -20.29 -3.58
N GLY A 150 28.04 -20.11 -2.77
CA GLY A 150 26.87 -19.33 -3.15
C GLY A 150 25.84 -20.10 -3.98
N LEU A 151 24.84 -19.37 -4.47
CA LEU A 151 23.84 -19.95 -5.38
C LEU A 151 24.49 -20.30 -6.71
N ALA A 152 24.09 -21.46 -7.26
CA ALA A 152 24.48 -21.83 -8.62
C ALA A 152 24.04 -20.74 -9.62
N PRO A 153 24.87 -20.37 -10.62
CA PRO A 153 24.54 -19.31 -11.58
C PRO A 153 23.18 -19.51 -12.25
N GLU A 154 22.83 -20.75 -12.61
CA GLU A 154 21.55 -21.08 -13.25
C GLU A 154 20.36 -20.83 -12.32
N THR A 155 20.53 -21.04 -11.01
CA THR A 155 19.50 -20.72 -10.00
C THR A 155 19.34 -19.21 -9.87
N TRP A 156 20.45 -18.47 -9.81
CA TRP A 156 20.43 -17.01 -9.72
C TRP A 156 19.76 -16.38 -10.95
N GLU A 157 20.13 -16.81 -12.16
CA GLU A 157 19.52 -16.34 -13.42
C GLU A 157 18.02 -16.70 -13.49
N ALA A 158 17.66 -17.91 -13.03
CA ALA A 158 16.26 -18.33 -13.01
C ALA A 158 15.39 -17.49 -12.08
N ILE A 159 15.94 -16.94 -10.97
CA ILE A 159 15.24 -16.02 -10.08
C ILE A 159 15.12 -14.65 -10.75
N HIS A 160 16.23 -14.10 -11.25
CA HIS A 160 16.26 -12.75 -11.79
C HIS A 160 15.45 -12.59 -13.09
N SER A 161 15.24 -13.67 -13.84
CA SER A 161 14.43 -13.67 -15.06
C SER A 161 12.91 -13.57 -14.83
N GLU A 162 12.40 -13.87 -13.64
CA GLU A 162 10.97 -13.76 -13.31
C GLU A 162 10.62 -12.53 -12.45
N LEU A 163 11.64 -11.83 -11.95
CA LEU A 163 11.48 -10.60 -11.17
C LEU A 163 11.16 -9.40 -12.08
N PRO A 164 10.42 -8.40 -11.58
CA PRO A 164 9.99 -7.27 -12.39
C PRO A 164 11.17 -6.38 -12.77
N THR A 165 11.20 -5.96 -14.02
CA THR A 165 12.19 -4.99 -14.52
C THR A 165 11.67 -3.55 -14.49
N ARG A 166 10.44 -3.34 -13.98
CA ARG A 166 9.79 -2.02 -13.94
C ARG A 166 10.43 -1.12 -12.86
N PRO A 167 10.49 0.19 -13.12
CA PRO A 167 10.99 1.15 -12.13
C PRO A 167 10.12 1.11 -10.86
N ASP A 168 10.74 1.40 -9.72
CA ASP A 168 10.05 1.61 -8.45
C ASP A 168 9.49 3.03 -8.37
N ILE A 169 8.50 3.24 -7.51
CA ILE A 169 7.98 4.58 -7.24
C ILE A 169 8.96 5.36 -6.35
N THR A 170 8.92 6.69 -6.45
CA THR A 170 9.74 7.56 -5.61
C THR A 170 9.08 7.83 -4.26
N THR A 171 9.89 7.94 -3.21
CA THR A 171 9.43 8.44 -1.90
C THR A 171 9.64 9.96 -1.80
N PRO A 172 8.81 10.68 -1.00
CA PRO A 172 7.62 10.18 -0.31
C PRO A 172 6.45 9.92 -1.29
N TYR A 173 5.66 8.88 -1.03
CA TYR A 173 4.38 8.64 -1.71
C TYR A 173 3.22 9.17 -0.85
N SER A 174 2.05 9.35 -1.46
CA SER A 174 0.88 9.89 -0.80
C SER A 174 -0.32 8.94 -0.86
N LEU A 175 -1.38 9.26 -0.11
CA LEU A 175 -2.66 8.55 -0.24
C LEU A 175 -3.20 8.58 -1.69
N ASP A 176 -2.99 9.68 -2.42
CA ASP A 176 -3.39 9.78 -3.83
C ASP A 176 -2.57 8.85 -4.72
N THR A 177 -1.27 8.71 -4.43
CA THR A 177 -0.40 7.74 -5.11
C THR A 177 -0.96 6.33 -4.95
N ILE A 178 -1.37 5.94 -3.74
CA ILE A 178 -1.98 4.64 -3.46
C ILE A 178 -3.32 4.51 -4.20
N ARG A 179 -4.17 5.53 -4.15
CA ARG A 179 -5.48 5.51 -4.81
C ARG A 179 -5.37 5.34 -6.33
N CYS A 180 -4.38 5.96 -6.97
CA CYS A 180 -4.17 5.87 -8.40
C CYS A 180 -3.47 4.58 -8.84
N LEU A 181 -2.45 4.14 -8.10
CA LEU A 181 -1.69 2.94 -8.46
C LEU A 181 -2.40 1.65 -8.03
N PHE A 182 -3.10 1.68 -6.89
CA PHE A 182 -3.71 0.50 -6.26
C PHE A 182 -5.20 0.74 -5.94
N PRO A 183 -6.04 0.98 -6.96
CA PRO A 183 -7.45 1.31 -6.75
C PRO A 183 -8.23 0.21 -6.01
N ASN A 184 -7.93 -1.08 -6.26
CA ASN A 184 -8.63 -2.18 -5.58
C ASN A 184 -8.23 -2.29 -4.11
N ILE A 185 -6.94 -2.13 -3.81
CA ILE A 185 -6.46 -2.06 -2.42
C ILE A 185 -7.11 -0.87 -1.72
N TYR A 186 -7.11 0.30 -2.34
CA TYR A 186 -7.68 1.51 -1.77
C TYR A 186 -9.16 1.29 -1.41
N GLN A 187 -9.95 0.77 -2.36
CA GLN A 187 -11.38 0.54 -2.16
C GLN A 187 -11.66 -0.46 -1.03
N LYS A 188 -10.93 -1.58 -0.96
CA LYS A 188 -11.15 -2.61 0.06
C LYS A 188 -10.68 -2.17 1.46
N ASN A 189 -9.80 -1.17 1.57
CA ASN A 189 -9.20 -0.74 2.83
C ASN A 189 -9.50 0.73 3.18
N ALA A 190 -10.52 1.35 2.55
CA ALA A 190 -10.82 2.78 2.69
C ALA A 190 -11.03 3.22 4.15
N ASP A 191 -11.80 2.46 4.95
CA ASP A 191 -12.06 2.80 6.35
C ASP A 191 -10.80 2.70 7.21
N ARG A 192 -9.93 1.74 6.91
CA ARG A 192 -8.65 1.56 7.61
C ARG A 192 -7.69 2.70 7.29
N LEU A 193 -7.63 3.10 6.02
CA LEU A 193 -6.76 4.17 5.54
C LEU A 193 -7.00 5.49 6.28
N LYS A 194 -8.23 5.77 6.75
CA LYS A 194 -8.54 6.95 7.55
C LYS A 194 -7.70 7.07 8.84
N ASN A 195 -7.24 5.95 9.38
CA ASN A 195 -6.44 5.90 10.60
C ASN A 195 -4.92 5.92 10.34
N THR A 196 -4.48 6.20 9.11
CA THR A 196 -3.07 6.21 8.73
C THR A 196 -2.47 7.61 8.71
N GLY A 197 -1.15 7.70 8.83
CA GLY A 197 -0.42 8.96 8.67
C GLY A 197 -0.62 9.59 7.28
N LEU A 198 -0.78 8.77 6.25
CA LEU A 198 -1.05 9.21 4.87
C LEU A 198 -2.37 9.96 4.73
N TYR A 199 -3.42 9.48 5.40
CA TYR A 199 -4.72 10.17 5.42
C TYR A 199 -4.64 11.46 6.22
N LYS A 200 -4.00 11.41 7.39
CA LYS A 200 -3.79 12.61 8.22
C LYS A 200 -3.04 13.70 7.47
N GLU A 201 -1.98 13.36 6.74
CA GLU A 201 -1.23 14.31 5.92
C GLU A 201 -2.11 14.98 4.84
N GLN A 202 -3.03 14.24 4.23
CA GLN A 202 -3.98 14.80 3.26
C GLN A 202 -5.01 15.72 3.92
N VAL A 203 -5.47 15.38 5.12
CA VAL A 203 -6.33 16.25 5.94
C VAL A 203 -5.59 17.55 6.26
N ASP A 204 -4.35 17.47 6.74
CA ASP A 204 -3.54 18.65 7.08
C ASP A 204 -3.31 19.54 5.83
N LYS A 205 -3.03 18.94 4.67
CA LYS A 205 -2.90 19.66 3.39
C LYS A 205 -4.20 20.35 2.97
N LEU A 206 -5.35 19.68 3.15
CA LEU A 206 -6.66 20.27 2.86
C LEU A 206 -6.93 21.47 3.77
N LEU A 207 -6.70 21.32 5.08
CA LEU A 207 -6.92 22.39 6.05
C LEU A 207 -5.97 23.59 5.86
N ALA A 208 -4.77 23.33 5.33
CA ALA A 208 -3.80 24.36 4.98
C ALA A 208 -4.05 25.01 3.60
N SER A 209 -5.06 24.56 2.84
CA SER A 209 -5.36 25.10 1.52
C SER A 209 -5.85 26.55 1.59
N GLU A 210 -5.40 27.40 0.66
CA GLU A 210 -5.84 28.81 0.57
C GLU A 210 -7.34 28.93 0.34
N CYS A 211 -7.95 27.95 -0.35
CA CYS A 211 -9.37 27.92 -0.64
C CYS A 211 -9.90 26.52 -0.36
N ILE A 212 -10.85 26.42 0.57
CA ILE A 212 -11.58 25.18 0.84
C ILE A 212 -12.99 25.35 0.29
N ILE A 213 -13.39 24.42 -0.58
CA ILE A 213 -14.73 24.37 -1.16
C ILE A 213 -15.63 23.57 -0.25
N HIS A 214 -16.77 24.15 0.11
CA HIS A 214 -17.93 23.44 0.62
C HIS A 214 -18.85 23.08 -0.55
N ALA A 215 -18.94 21.80 -0.84
CA ALA A 215 -19.71 21.27 -1.96
C ALA A 215 -21.02 20.66 -1.47
N ARG A 216 -22.13 21.15 -1.99
CA ARG A 216 -23.48 20.59 -1.77
C ARG A 216 -23.96 19.97 -3.07
N VAL A 217 -24.04 18.63 -3.09
CA VAL A 217 -24.43 17.85 -4.27
C VAL A 217 -25.87 17.32 -4.10
N GLY A 218 -26.73 17.61 -5.08
CA GLY A 218 -28.16 17.24 -5.09
C GLY A 218 -29.11 18.36 -4.65
N ILE A 219 -30.42 18.10 -4.80
CA ILE A 219 -31.52 19.02 -4.45
C ILE A 219 -32.30 18.43 -3.27
N GLY A 220 -32.60 19.23 -2.24
CA GLY A 220 -33.51 18.82 -1.17
C GLY A 220 -33.06 19.25 0.24
N LEU A 221 -33.65 18.62 1.25
CA LEU A 221 -33.43 18.95 2.67
C LEU A 221 -32.10 18.43 3.24
N CYS A 222 -31.46 17.47 2.57
CA CYS A 222 -30.19 16.86 2.99
C CYS A 222 -29.29 16.63 1.77
N PRO A 223 -28.71 17.67 1.16
CA PRO A 223 -27.72 17.49 0.11
C PRO A 223 -26.52 16.71 0.65
N LYS A 224 -25.79 16.03 -0.23
CA LYS A 224 -24.51 15.44 0.15
C LYS A 224 -23.49 16.56 0.30
N GLU A 225 -22.90 16.67 1.49
CA GLU A 225 -21.93 17.71 1.83
C GLU A 225 -20.52 17.15 1.86
N GLU A 226 -19.62 17.75 1.08
CA GLU A 226 -18.22 17.36 0.98
C GLU A 226 -17.32 18.60 0.97
N TYR A 227 -16.11 18.47 1.52
CA TYR A 227 -15.12 19.54 1.62
C TYR A 227 -13.84 19.13 0.90
N PHE A 228 -13.30 20.00 0.04
CA PHE A 228 -12.08 19.72 -0.71
C PHE A 228 -11.32 21.00 -1.08
N ALA A 229 -10.06 20.88 -1.50
CA ALA A 229 -9.22 22.02 -1.83
C ALA A 229 -9.65 22.64 -3.17
N GLY A 230 -9.93 23.94 -3.18
CA GLY A 230 -10.54 24.70 -4.27
C GLY A 230 -9.63 25.06 -5.44
N THR A 231 -8.68 24.19 -5.80
CA THR A 231 -7.88 24.39 -7.01
C THR A 231 -8.76 24.24 -8.27
N PRO A 232 -8.46 24.94 -9.37
CA PRO A 232 -9.23 24.79 -10.61
C PRO A 232 -9.32 23.34 -11.10
N GLU A 233 -8.22 22.59 -10.96
CA GLU A 233 -8.14 21.17 -11.29
C GLU A 233 -9.05 20.31 -10.42
N ASN A 234 -9.06 20.52 -9.09
CA ASN A 234 -9.94 19.78 -8.19
C ASN A 234 -11.41 20.09 -8.46
N ILE A 235 -11.76 21.35 -8.73
CA ILE A 235 -13.13 21.73 -9.09
C ILE A 235 -13.55 21.00 -10.38
N ALA A 236 -12.72 21.03 -11.43
CA ALA A 236 -13.01 20.33 -12.68
C ALA A 236 -13.22 18.83 -12.48
N ASN A 237 -12.30 18.17 -11.77
CA ASN A 237 -12.38 16.74 -11.49
C ASN A 237 -13.58 16.37 -10.62
N PHE A 238 -13.89 17.20 -9.61
CA PHE A 238 -15.08 17.02 -8.77
C PHE A 238 -16.37 17.08 -9.60
N LEU A 239 -16.50 18.08 -10.46
CA LEU A 239 -17.65 18.21 -11.37
C LEU A 239 -17.78 16.99 -12.29
N ALA A 240 -16.65 16.48 -12.81
CA ALA A 240 -16.63 15.30 -13.65
C ALA A 240 -17.03 14.01 -12.91
N CYS A 241 -16.61 13.83 -11.65
CA CYS A 241 -17.05 12.72 -10.81
C CYS A 241 -18.57 12.71 -10.57
N TYR A 242 -19.18 13.89 -10.55
CA TYR A 242 -20.63 14.09 -10.37
C TYR A 242 -21.33 14.51 -11.68
N LYS A 243 -20.85 14.05 -12.83
CA LYS A 243 -21.36 14.45 -14.16
C LYS A 243 -22.87 14.27 -14.39
N ILE A 244 -23.53 13.40 -13.61
CA ILE A 244 -24.98 13.15 -13.69
C ILE A 244 -25.79 13.77 -12.53
N ALA A 245 -25.16 14.51 -11.61
CA ALA A 245 -25.85 15.12 -10.50
C ALA A 245 -26.78 16.25 -10.98
N ASP A 246 -28.01 16.33 -10.46
CA ASP A 246 -28.99 17.33 -10.91
C ASP A 246 -28.51 18.78 -10.68
N SER A 247 -27.88 19.01 -9.51
CA SER A 247 -27.27 20.30 -9.17
C SER A 247 -26.08 20.12 -8.23
N MET A 248 -25.09 20.99 -8.39
CA MET A 248 -24.00 21.15 -7.43
C MET A 248 -23.78 22.63 -7.14
N LEU A 249 -23.72 22.95 -5.85
CA LEU A 249 -23.39 24.27 -5.34
C LEU A 249 -22.03 24.19 -4.62
N LEU A 250 -21.03 24.87 -5.18
CA LEU A 250 -19.70 24.99 -4.61
C LEU A 250 -19.52 26.39 -4.06
N THR A 251 -19.30 26.50 -2.75
CA THR A 251 -19.04 27.77 -2.05
C THR A 251 -17.70 27.74 -1.35
N ASP A 252 -17.17 28.90 -0.98
CA ASP A 252 -16.15 28.97 0.06
C ASP A 252 -16.77 28.73 1.46
N LEU A 253 -15.93 28.73 2.50
CA LEU A 253 -16.38 28.55 3.90
C LEU A 253 -17.21 29.72 4.45
N THR A 254 -17.30 30.83 3.72
CA THR A 254 -18.13 32.00 4.03
C THR A 254 -19.41 32.07 3.18
N ASP A 255 -19.77 30.96 2.54
CA ASP A 255 -20.92 30.80 1.65
C ASP A 255 -20.92 31.70 0.39
N HIS A 256 -19.76 32.24 -0.02
CA HIS A 256 -19.67 32.91 -1.32
C HIS A 256 -19.68 31.88 -2.45
N LEU A 257 -20.46 32.16 -3.48
CA LEU A 257 -20.57 31.29 -4.66
C LEU A 257 -19.24 31.22 -5.43
N ILE A 258 -18.72 30.01 -5.59
CA ILE A 258 -17.57 29.72 -6.46
C ILE A 258 -18.05 29.16 -7.81
N VAL A 259 -18.81 28.07 -7.76
CA VAL A 259 -19.41 27.44 -8.96
C VAL A 259 -20.80 26.92 -8.63
N TYR A 260 -21.74 27.19 -9.53
CA TYR A 260 -23.01 26.49 -9.61
C TYR A 260 -23.07 25.72 -10.93
N SER A 261 -23.46 24.45 -10.87
CA SER A 261 -23.48 23.56 -12.03
C SER A 261 -24.64 22.57 -12.00
N SER A 262 -24.99 22.06 -13.19
CA SER A 262 -25.90 20.92 -13.36
C SER A 262 -25.15 19.83 -14.12
N GLY A 263 -24.97 18.69 -13.47
CA GLY A 263 -23.90 17.75 -13.78
C GLY A 263 -22.57 18.48 -13.85
N TRP A 264 -21.76 18.14 -14.83
CA TRP A 264 -20.50 18.85 -15.06
C TRP A 264 -20.64 20.24 -15.69
N HIS A 265 -21.84 20.66 -16.11
CA HIS A 265 -22.03 21.91 -16.85
C HIS A 265 -22.07 23.10 -15.89
N ILE A 266 -21.09 24.00 -16.01
CA ILE A 266 -21.01 25.24 -15.21
C ILE A 266 -22.10 26.22 -15.67
N MET A 267 -23.07 26.46 -14.79
CA MET A 267 -24.18 27.40 -15.00
C MET A 267 -23.81 28.81 -14.53
N SER A 268 -23.07 28.92 -13.43
CA SER A 268 -22.56 30.19 -12.92
C SER A 268 -21.18 29.99 -12.29
N CYS A 269 -20.27 30.93 -12.56
CA CYS A 269 -18.98 31.07 -11.91
C CYS A 269 -18.62 32.56 -11.95
N PRO A 270 -18.71 33.28 -10.81
CA PRO A 270 -18.50 34.73 -10.78
C PRO A 270 -17.11 35.15 -11.26
N ASP A 271 -16.09 34.36 -10.95
CA ASP A 271 -14.72 34.56 -11.40
C ASP A 271 -14.51 33.92 -12.79
N LYS A 272 -14.36 34.79 -13.80
CA LYS A 272 -14.14 34.37 -15.18
C LYS A 272 -12.78 33.70 -15.40
N ALA A 273 -11.74 34.16 -14.71
CA ALA A 273 -10.39 33.60 -14.83
C ALA A 273 -10.35 32.19 -14.20
N LEU A 274 -11.02 32.01 -13.07
CA LEU A 274 -11.20 30.68 -12.48
C LEU A 274 -11.96 29.74 -13.44
N ARG A 275 -13.06 30.21 -14.05
CA ARG A 275 -13.82 29.41 -15.02
C ARG A 275 -12.97 28.97 -16.21
N GLU A 276 -12.13 29.84 -16.74
CA GLU A 276 -11.21 29.50 -17.83
C GLU A 276 -10.26 28.37 -17.41
N LYS A 277 -9.63 28.49 -16.23
CA LYS A 277 -8.74 27.45 -15.69
C LYS A 277 -9.46 26.12 -15.41
N ILE A 278 -10.68 26.14 -14.91
CA ILE A 278 -11.48 24.92 -14.70
C ILE A 278 -11.71 24.22 -16.06
N ASN A 279 -12.02 24.98 -17.10
CA ASN A 279 -12.29 24.43 -18.43
C ASN A 279 -11.05 23.80 -19.09
N GLU A 280 -9.84 24.28 -18.79
CA GLU A 280 -8.59 23.69 -19.28
C GLU A 280 -8.48 22.20 -18.88
N THR A 281 -8.92 21.85 -17.67
CA THR A 281 -8.97 20.46 -17.19
C THR A 281 -10.27 19.76 -17.61
N LEU A 282 -11.41 20.45 -17.59
CA LEU A 282 -12.73 19.84 -17.79
C LEU A 282 -13.02 19.48 -19.27
N PHE A 283 -12.51 20.26 -20.23
CA PHE A 283 -12.76 20.02 -21.65
C PHE A 283 -12.09 18.74 -22.22
N PRO A 284 -10.83 18.42 -21.89
CA PRO A 284 -10.26 17.12 -22.21
C PRO A 284 -11.10 15.94 -21.68
N ILE A 285 -11.62 16.07 -20.46
CA ILE A 285 -12.50 15.06 -19.84
C ILE A 285 -13.83 14.94 -20.63
N TYR A 286 -14.44 16.05 -21.05
CA TYR A 286 -15.63 16.02 -21.90
C TYR A 286 -15.43 15.29 -23.22
N ARG A 287 -14.25 15.46 -23.82
CA ARG A 287 -13.89 14.84 -25.11
C ARG A 287 -13.48 13.38 -24.95
N GLY A 288 -13.35 12.87 -23.72
CA GLY A 288 -12.83 11.54 -23.45
C GLY A 288 -11.33 11.40 -23.74
N GLU A 289 -10.60 12.52 -23.81
CA GLU A 289 -9.15 12.53 -24.03
C GLU A 289 -8.39 12.18 -22.74
N THR A 290 -8.98 12.49 -21.59
CA THR A 290 -8.45 12.19 -20.26
C THR A 290 -9.55 11.66 -19.36
N GLU A 291 -9.18 10.83 -18.37
CA GLU A 291 -10.10 10.39 -17.32
C GLU A 291 -10.10 11.38 -16.15
N ALA A 292 -11.26 11.50 -15.50
CA ALA A 292 -11.41 12.30 -14.30
C ALA A 292 -10.54 11.72 -13.18
N GLN A 293 -9.67 12.55 -12.64
CA GLN A 293 -8.85 12.18 -11.49
C GLN A 293 -9.69 12.26 -10.22
N PRO A 294 -9.47 11.36 -9.26
CA PRO A 294 -10.23 11.38 -8.02
C PRO A 294 -9.79 12.59 -7.16
N VAL A 295 -10.71 13.20 -6.41
CA VAL A 295 -10.43 14.37 -5.56
C VAL A 295 -10.44 13.95 -4.09
N PHE A 296 -9.40 14.30 -3.31
CA PHE A 296 -9.42 14.08 -1.86
C PHE A 296 -10.46 15.00 -1.22
N LYS A 297 -11.31 14.44 -0.36
CA LYS A 297 -12.44 15.15 0.21
C LYS A 297 -12.83 14.58 1.56
N LEU A 298 -13.35 15.45 2.41
CA LEU A 298 -13.93 15.09 3.70
C LEU A 298 -15.45 15.20 3.64
N SER A 299 -16.16 14.30 4.30
CA SER A 299 -17.57 14.51 4.66
C SER A 299 -17.70 15.65 5.67
N ALA A 300 -18.91 16.17 5.85
CA ALA A 300 -19.17 17.22 6.85
C ALA A 300 -18.69 16.85 8.26
N SER A 301 -18.99 15.63 8.72
CA SER A 301 -18.55 15.17 10.04
C SER A 301 -17.03 15.08 10.17
N GLU A 302 -16.33 14.59 9.12
CA GLU A 302 -14.88 14.49 9.14
C GLU A 302 -14.20 15.86 9.10
N PHE A 303 -14.78 16.81 8.33
CA PHE A 303 -14.28 18.18 8.28
C PHE A 303 -14.47 18.90 9.62
N GLU A 304 -15.63 18.77 10.25
CA GLU A 304 -15.92 19.36 11.56
C GLU A 304 -14.98 18.84 12.66
N GLU A 305 -14.74 17.52 12.68
CA GLU A 305 -13.81 16.88 13.61
C GLU A 305 -12.38 17.43 13.43
N ALA A 306 -11.87 17.39 12.19
CA ALA A 306 -10.52 17.84 11.88
C ALA A 306 -10.31 19.35 12.14
N PHE A 307 -11.31 20.18 11.80
CA PHE A 307 -11.26 21.62 12.04
C PHE A 307 -11.36 21.97 13.53
N GLY A 308 -12.14 21.20 14.28
CA GLY A 308 -12.24 21.31 15.74
C GLY A 308 -10.92 21.03 16.45
N GLU A 309 -10.20 19.96 16.07
CA GLU A 309 -8.87 19.64 16.60
C GLU A 309 -7.84 20.75 16.32
N LEU A 310 -7.86 21.33 15.11
CA LEU A 310 -6.96 22.42 14.73
C LEU A 310 -7.22 23.68 15.56
N SER A 311 -8.49 24.01 15.82
CA SER A 311 -8.87 25.16 16.64
C SER A 311 -8.45 24.98 18.12
N TYR A 312 -8.56 23.76 18.64
CA TYR A 312 -8.16 23.42 20.02
C TYR A 312 -6.63 23.50 20.21
N THR A 313 -5.86 22.95 19.28
CA THR A 313 -4.39 22.97 19.33
C THR A 313 -3.83 24.39 19.20
N ALA A 314 -4.36 25.22 18.30
CA ALA A 314 -4.01 26.63 18.19
C ALA A 314 -4.32 27.43 19.47
N GLY A 315 -5.44 27.10 20.14
CA GLY A 315 -5.81 27.68 21.44
C GLY A 315 -4.84 27.33 22.57
N GLN A 316 -4.29 26.11 22.59
CA GLN A 316 -3.31 25.69 23.58
C GLN A 316 -1.91 26.27 23.35
N SER A 317 -1.44 26.37 22.10
CA SER A 317 -0.14 27.00 21.80
C SER A 317 -0.09 28.47 22.18
N ASN A 318 -1.20 29.20 22.03
CA ASN A 318 -1.31 30.59 22.50
C ASN A 318 -1.35 30.71 24.04
N PHE A 319 -1.76 29.65 24.75
CA PHE A 319 -1.80 29.63 26.21
C PHE A 319 -0.45 29.27 26.86
N LEU A 320 0.45 28.61 26.12
CA LEU A 320 1.82 28.27 26.55
C LEU A 320 2.86 29.34 26.20
N MET A 321 2.50 30.33 25.39
CA MET A 321 3.33 31.50 25.05
C MET A 321 2.98 32.77 25.85
N MET A 322 2.04 32.70 26.81
CA MET A 322 1.77 33.74 27.82
C MET A 322 2.36 33.34 29.17
#